data_AF-A0A455ZIF6-F1
#
_entry.id   AF-A0A455ZIF6-F1
#
_cell.length_a   1.000
_cell.length_b   1.000
_cell.length_c   1.000
_cell.angle_alpha   90.00
_cell.angle_beta   90.00
_cell.angle_gamma   90.00
#
_symmetry.space_group_name_H-M   'P 1'
#
loop_
_entity.id
_entity.type
_entity.pdbx_description
1 polymer ?
#
loop_
_entity_poly.entity_id
_entity_poly.type
_entity_poly.pdbx_seq_one_letter_code
_entity_poly.pdbx_strand_id
1 'polypeptide(L)'
;MSKSKNDLAWEKIFEKHKILDKILKDGHIEINATKINEFREARLMTKFDHKSQLPKLFADNNLSILPTSRGGYVIGEFETFCDFNTDDIEVSPIEFPTFLESLDYRDITSEATAINCAFVSKILHDFTNEENLLPTVSGRMSSSTFNFGINSSKGLFNVNVGNSQVEIDGGYEGDNSLNLIEAKNYISDDFLVRQLYYPFKLWNGKVQKQVRPIFLTYSNGVFHLREYAFSNVNHYNSLVLVKHRKYVVQEGSFNIEALAQIIDTTKTIKEPEIPFPQADSFERVINLCELLKQKEFITKEDITQNYDFDGRQTDYYSNAGKYLGLIDTGRDPLTGQTGCFLTTKGKQVFNLNLIDRQKEFVRLIVSHKPFKETLKLFLDNGEVPNKETIVEIMKRSKLYNVGSDTTYFRRASTIIGWTNWIINQTEE
;
A
#
# COMPACT_ATOMS: atom_id res chain seq x y z
N MET A 1 -19.95 10.98 8.69
CA MET A 1 -19.17 9.74 8.43
C MET A 1 -19.73 8.67 9.35
N SER A 2 -19.91 7.44 8.85
CA SER A 2 -20.22 6.31 9.74
C SER A 2 -18.96 5.96 10.52
N LYS A 3 -19.05 5.82 11.85
CA LYS A 3 -17.95 5.32 12.67
C LYS A 3 -17.67 3.86 12.30
N SER A 4 -16.40 3.46 12.26
CA SER A 4 -16.03 2.06 12.08
C SER A 4 -16.37 1.25 13.33
N LYS A 5 -16.41 -0.08 13.21
CA LYS A 5 -16.55 -0.96 14.37
C LYS A 5 -15.40 -0.78 15.39
N ASN A 6 -14.19 -0.46 14.91
CA ASN A 6 -13.05 -0.16 15.79
C ASN A 6 -13.25 1.17 16.53
N ASP A 7 -13.77 2.21 15.87
CA ASP A 7 -14.10 3.49 16.52
C ASP A 7 -15.10 3.28 17.68
N LEU A 8 -16.20 2.57 17.41
CA LEU A 8 -17.24 2.32 18.41
C LEU A 8 -16.74 1.51 19.60
N ALA A 9 -15.87 0.52 19.36
CA ALA A 9 -15.30 -0.29 20.43
C ALA A 9 -14.26 0.50 21.24
N TRP A 10 -13.38 1.26 20.59
CA TRP A 10 -12.39 2.08 21.28
C TRP A 10 -13.02 3.21 22.10
N GLU A 11 -14.13 3.81 21.65
CA GLU A 11 -14.90 4.76 22.46
C GLU A 11 -15.30 4.18 23.82
N LYS A 12 -15.82 2.95 23.84
CA LYS A 12 -16.20 2.27 25.09
C LYS A 12 -15.00 1.92 25.96
N ILE A 13 -13.88 1.53 25.37
CA ILE A 13 -12.64 1.22 26.10
C ILE A 13 -12.06 2.49 26.74
N PHE A 14 -12.03 3.60 25.99
CA PHE A 14 -11.55 4.90 26.48
C PHE A 14 -12.37 5.38 27.67
N GLU A 15 -13.69 5.27 27.59
CA GLU A 15 -14.61 5.63 28.68
C GLU A 15 -14.42 4.72 29.90
N LYS A 16 -14.52 3.39 29.72
CA LYS A 16 -14.45 2.42 30.82
C LYS A 16 -13.12 2.48 31.58
N HIS A 17 -12.01 2.66 30.87
CA HIS A 17 -10.68 2.64 31.48
C HIS A 17 -10.10 4.03 31.77
N LYS A 18 -10.84 5.09 31.44
CA LYS A 18 -10.44 6.49 31.57
C LYS A 18 -9.06 6.74 30.96
N ILE A 19 -8.90 6.33 29.70
CA ILE A 19 -7.60 6.31 29.00
C ILE A 19 -6.99 7.72 28.96
N LEU A 20 -7.77 8.73 28.57
CA LEU A 20 -7.27 10.11 28.45
C LEU A 20 -6.82 10.68 29.80
N ASP A 21 -7.60 10.50 30.87
CA ASP A 21 -7.24 10.98 32.21
C ASP A 21 -5.90 10.40 32.69
N LYS A 22 -5.67 9.11 32.42
CA LYS A 22 -4.42 8.42 32.78
C LYS A 22 -3.24 8.89 31.93
N ILE A 23 -3.43 9.09 30.63
CA ILE A 23 -2.36 9.61 29.76
C ILE A 23 -1.98 11.05 30.15
N LEU A 24 -2.97 11.90 30.45
CA LEU A 24 -2.72 13.26 30.93
C LEU A 24 -1.85 13.25 32.20
N LYS A 25 -2.22 12.40 33.17
CA LYS A 25 -1.53 12.30 34.46
C LYS A 25 -0.16 11.63 34.36
N ASP A 26 -0.10 10.45 33.75
CA ASP A 26 1.04 9.52 33.84
C ASP A 26 1.83 9.43 32.51
N GLY A 27 1.38 10.11 31.45
CA GLY A 27 1.99 10.11 30.11
C GLY A 27 1.66 8.89 29.26
N HIS A 28 1.14 7.81 29.85
CA HIS A 28 0.83 6.56 29.18
C HIS A 28 -0.19 5.74 29.97
N ILE A 29 -0.68 4.66 29.38
CA ILE A 29 -1.45 3.61 30.07
C ILE A 29 -1.10 2.24 29.51
N GLU A 30 -0.98 1.25 30.39
CA GLU A 30 -0.93 -0.15 29.99
C GLU A 30 -2.33 -0.78 29.93
N ILE A 31 -2.58 -1.53 28.86
CA ILE A 31 -3.80 -2.29 28.66
C ILE A 31 -3.45 -3.69 28.14
N ASN A 32 -4.33 -4.68 28.36
CA ASN A 32 -4.11 -6.03 27.89
C ASN A 32 -5.25 -6.50 26.98
N ALA A 33 -4.96 -7.56 26.21
CA ALA A 33 -5.89 -8.16 25.27
C ALA A 33 -7.19 -8.60 25.96
N THR A 34 -7.14 -9.09 27.20
CA THR A 34 -8.34 -9.46 27.97
C THR A 34 -9.32 -8.31 28.08
N LYS A 35 -8.85 -7.11 28.46
CA LYS A 35 -9.70 -5.91 28.57
C LYS A 35 -10.26 -5.46 27.21
N ILE A 36 -9.45 -5.56 26.14
CA ILE A 36 -9.89 -5.18 24.79
C ILE A 36 -10.94 -6.17 24.27
N ASN A 37 -10.72 -7.47 24.50
CA ASN A 37 -11.60 -8.57 24.07
C ASN A 37 -13.00 -8.50 24.68
N GLU A 38 -13.21 -7.77 25.78
CA GLU A 38 -14.55 -7.48 26.31
C GLU A 38 -15.45 -6.73 25.31
N PHE A 39 -14.84 -6.04 24.33
CA PHE A 39 -15.55 -5.22 23.35
C PHE A 39 -15.41 -5.73 21.92
N ARG A 40 -14.19 -6.15 21.53
CA ARG A 40 -13.87 -6.74 20.22
C ARG A 40 -12.51 -7.45 20.30
N GLU A 41 -12.31 -8.46 19.46
CA GLU A 41 -11.03 -9.19 19.36
C GLU A 41 -9.82 -8.23 19.28
N ALA A 42 -8.90 -8.38 20.23
CA ALA A 42 -7.75 -7.50 20.41
C ALA A 42 -6.87 -7.42 19.15
N ARG A 43 -6.68 -8.54 18.46
CA ARG A 43 -5.89 -8.58 17.21
C ARG A 43 -6.43 -7.62 16.15
N LEU A 44 -7.75 -7.56 15.98
CA LEU A 44 -8.41 -6.64 15.04
C LEU A 44 -8.41 -5.20 15.55
N MET A 45 -8.44 -5.03 16.87
CA MET A 45 -8.47 -3.73 17.53
C MET A 45 -7.11 -3.03 17.58
N THR A 46 -6.01 -3.75 17.36
CA THR A 46 -4.64 -3.22 17.44
C THR A 46 -3.84 -3.39 16.15
N LYS A 47 -4.48 -3.80 15.05
CA LYS A 47 -3.85 -3.88 13.72
C LYS A 47 -3.91 -2.51 13.05
N PHE A 48 -2.93 -1.67 13.37
CA PHE A 48 -2.73 -0.35 12.78
C PHE A 48 -1.38 -0.34 12.09
N ASP A 49 -1.35 -0.84 10.87
CA ASP A 49 -0.14 -0.85 10.04
C ASP A 49 0.12 0.55 9.46
N HIS A 50 -0.95 1.38 9.36
CA HIS A 50 -0.91 2.76 8.84
C HIS A 50 -1.61 3.79 9.72
N LYS A 51 -1.24 5.08 9.61
CA LYS A 51 -1.90 6.16 10.36
C LYS A 51 -3.40 6.25 10.03
N SER A 52 -3.77 6.01 8.77
CA SER A 52 -5.16 6.04 8.28
C SER A 52 -6.10 5.05 8.99
N GLN A 53 -5.53 4.00 9.60
CA GLN A 53 -6.25 2.95 10.30
C GLN A 53 -6.47 3.25 11.79
N LEU A 54 -5.85 4.32 12.31
CA LEU A 54 -6.05 4.73 13.70
C LEU A 54 -7.52 5.11 13.92
N PRO A 55 -8.16 4.56 14.98
CA PRO A 55 -9.49 5.00 15.38
C PRO A 55 -9.48 6.50 15.67
N LYS A 56 -10.61 7.16 15.45
CA LYS A 56 -10.74 8.62 15.56
C LYS A 56 -10.23 9.16 16.89
N LEU A 57 -10.51 8.48 18.01
CA LEU A 57 -10.01 8.92 19.32
C LEU A 57 -8.48 8.85 19.46
N PHE A 58 -7.81 7.93 18.75
CA PHE A 58 -6.35 7.91 18.71
C PHE A 58 -5.83 9.08 17.89
N ALA A 59 -6.36 9.26 16.67
CA ALA A 59 -5.94 10.34 15.78
C ALA A 59 -6.19 11.73 16.40
N ASP A 60 -7.38 11.99 16.92
CA ASP A 60 -7.77 13.29 17.51
C ASP A 60 -6.92 13.66 18.75
N ASN A 61 -6.30 12.68 19.42
CA ASN A 61 -5.49 12.88 20.62
C ASN A 61 -4.00 12.56 20.42
N ASN A 62 -3.54 12.39 19.17
CA ASN A 62 -2.15 12.02 18.83
C ASN A 62 -1.64 10.77 19.57
N LEU A 63 -2.51 9.79 19.79
CA LEU A 63 -2.17 8.56 20.50
C LEU A 63 -1.79 7.45 19.53
N SER A 64 -0.89 6.59 20.00
CA SER A 64 -0.49 5.34 19.35
C SER A 64 -0.51 4.20 20.36
N ILE A 65 -0.50 2.96 19.87
CA ILE A 65 -0.45 1.76 20.70
C ILE A 65 0.68 0.84 20.25
N LEU A 66 1.48 0.35 21.19
CA LEU A 66 2.55 -0.61 20.92
C LEU A 66 2.40 -1.88 21.78
N PRO A 67 2.62 -3.07 21.21
CA PRO A 67 2.62 -4.30 21.98
C PRO A 67 3.89 -4.40 22.83
N THR A 68 3.71 -4.68 24.12
CA THR A 68 4.79 -4.93 25.08
C THR A 68 4.96 -6.42 25.39
N SER A 69 3.96 -7.25 25.07
CA SER A 69 4.03 -8.73 25.17
C SER A 69 3.01 -9.39 24.21
N ARG A 70 2.76 -10.71 24.29
CA ARG A 70 1.75 -11.41 23.46
C ARG A 70 0.31 -10.91 23.65
N GLY A 71 0.04 -10.18 24.71
CA GLY A 71 -1.28 -9.61 24.98
C GLY A 71 -1.24 -8.35 25.83
N GLY A 72 -0.07 -7.72 25.98
CA GLY A 72 0.10 -6.45 26.68
C GLY A 72 0.41 -5.35 25.68
N TYR A 73 -0.12 -4.16 25.95
CA TYR A 73 0.03 -2.98 25.12
C TYR A 73 0.26 -1.76 25.98
N VAL A 74 1.03 -0.81 25.46
CA VAL A 74 1.16 0.53 26.00
C VAL A 74 0.53 1.53 25.03
N ILE A 75 -0.27 2.45 25.56
CA ILE A 75 -0.88 3.56 24.82
C ILE A 75 -0.30 4.86 25.35
N GLY A 76 0.08 5.76 24.44
CA GLY A 76 0.62 7.08 24.76
C GLY A 76 0.79 7.91 23.49
N GLU A 77 1.24 9.14 23.66
CA GLU A 77 1.54 10.06 22.56
C GLU A 77 2.89 9.68 21.93
N PHE A 78 2.92 8.58 21.19
CA PHE A 78 4.15 8.00 20.62
C PHE A 78 4.22 8.17 19.09
N GLU A 79 5.42 8.48 18.60
CA GLU A 79 5.73 8.50 17.17
C GLU A 79 6.01 7.07 16.68
N THR A 80 4.98 6.33 16.24
CA THR A 80 5.13 4.91 15.87
C THR A 80 5.28 4.64 14.37
N PHE A 81 4.92 5.61 13.53
CA PHE A 81 4.85 5.48 12.08
C PHE A 81 5.97 6.27 11.39
N CYS A 82 6.37 5.84 10.19
CA CYS A 82 7.31 6.54 9.32
C CYS A 82 6.70 6.67 7.93
N ASP A 83 6.75 7.87 7.36
CA ASP A 83 6.29 8.11 5.99
C ASP A 83 7.32 7.54 5.00
N PHE A 84 6.83 6.96 3.89
CA PHE A 84 7.72 6.56 2.81
C PHE A 84 8.32 7.78 2.11
N ASN A 85 9.54 7.61 1.60
CA ASN A 85 10.17 8.60 0.74
C ASN A 85 9.40 8.74 -0.60
N THR A 86 9.44 9.93 -1.19
CA THR A 86 8.71 10.29 -2.42
C THR A 86 9.61 10.51 -3.63
N ASP A 87 10.89 10.14 -3.52
CA ASP A 87 11.87 10.32 -4.59
C ASP A 87 11.47 9.52 -5.83
N ASP A 88 11.67 10.14 -6.98
CA ASP A 88 11.60 9.44 -8.25
C ASP A 88 12.92 8.70 -8.50
N ILE A 89 12.83 7.38 -8.68
CA ILE A 89 13.98 6.50 -8.81
C ILE A 89 13.83 5.62 -10.04
N GLU A 90 14.94 5.47 -10.76
CA GLU A 90 15.04 4.63 -11.94
C GLU A 90 14.65 3.18 -11.63
N VAL A 91 13.95 2.56 -12.57
CA VAL A 91 13.51 1.16 -12.47
C VAL A 91 14.53 0.29 -13.18
N SER A 92 15.17 -0.61 -12.44
CA SER A 92 16.15 -1.55 -12.99
C SER A 92 15.45 -2.76 -13.62
N PRO A 93 15.70 -3.08 -14.89
CA PRO A 93 15.20 -4.31 -15.50
C PRO A 93 15.95 -5.52 -14.93
N ILE A 94 15.24 -6.63 -14.73
CA ILE A 94 15.82 -7.91 -14.32
C ILE A 94 15.26 -9.06 -15.16
N GLU A 95 16.06 -10.10 -15.32
CA GLU A 95 15.63 -11.34 -15.98
C GLU A 95 14.98 -12.30 -14.97
N PHE A 96 13.93 -12.99 -15.42
CA PHE A 96 13.29 -14.04 -14.64
C PHE A 96 13.71 -15.42 -15.15
N PRO A 97 14.07 -16.37 -14.27
CA PRO A 97 14.44 -17.73 -14.67
C PRO A 97 13.25 -18.48 -15.30
N THR A 98 13.32 -18.72 -16.62
CA THR A 98 12.22 -19.27 -17.42
C THR A 98 11.97 -20.77 -17.22
N PHE A 99 12.86 -21.48 -16.54
CA PHE A 99 12.71 -22.91 -16.25
C PHE A 99 11.79 -23.20 -15.05
N LEU A 100 11.37 -22.18 -14.29
CA LEU A 100 10.48 -22.36 -13.15
C LEU A 100 9.03 -22.56 -13.61
N GLU A 101 8.43 -23.68 -13.22
CA GLU A 101 7.01 -23.98 -13.53
C GLU A 101 6.08 -23.61 -12.37
N SER A 102 6.59 -23.57 -11.13
CA SER A 102 5.81 -23.33 -9.91
C SER A 102 5.68 -21.85 -9.54
N LEU A 103 6.35 -20.96 -10.27
CA LEU A 103 6.36 -19.53 -10.00
C LEU A 103 6.22 -18.76 -11.31
N ASP A 104 5.13 -18.02 -11.44
CA ASP A 104 4.89 -17.14 -12.57
C ASP A 104 4.97 -15.68 -12.11
N TYR A 105 5.96 -14.95 -12.59
CA TYR A 105 6.12 -13.53 -12.26
C TYR A 105 4.97 -12.66 -12.81
N ARG A 106 4.19 -13.19 -13.77
CA ARG A 106 2.99 -12.53 -14.31
C ARG A 106 1.78 -12.68 -13.38
N ASP A 107 1.85 -13.57 -12.40
CA ASP A 107 0.77 -13.84 -11.44
C ASP A 107 1.23 -13.81 -9.97
N ILE A 108 1.82 -12.68 -9.58
CA ILE A 108 2.21 -12.45 -8.18
C ILE A 108 1.01 -11.90 -7.41
N THR A 109 0.36 -12.80 -6.65
CA THR A 109 -0.88 -12.50 -5.92
C THR A 109 -0.70 -12.38 -4.42
N SER A 110 0.48 -12.66 -3.87
CA SER A 110 0.73 -12.62 -2.42
C SER A 110 2.10 -12.05 -2.08
N GLU A 111 2.26 -11.55 -0.85
CA GLU A 111 3.53 -11.07 -0.29
C GLU A 111 4.62 -12.16 -0.36
N ALA A 112 4.27 -13.40 0.00
CA ALA A 112 5.19 -14.54 -0.08
C ALA A 112 5.62 -14.84 -1.54
N THR A 113 4.69 -14.80 -2.49
CA THR A 113 5.01 -14.97 -3.92
C THR A 113 5.91 -13.84 -4.41
N ALA A 114 5.70 -12.60 -3.98
CA ALA A 114 6.53 -11.46 -4.33
C ALA A 114 7.97 -11.63 -3.78
N ILE A 115 8.12 -12.04 -2.53
CA ILE A 115 9.43 -12.34 -1.93
C ILE A 115 10.13 -13.46 -2.72
N ASN A 116 9.42 -14.57 -3.00
CA ASN A 116 9.97 -15.68 -3.77
C ASN A 116 10.44 -15.23 -5.16
N CYS A 117 9.64 -14.42 -5.84
CA CYS A 117 9.99 -13.86 -7.15
C CYS A 117 11.23 -12.98 -7.05
N ALA A 118 11.29 -12.06 -6.09
CA ALA A 118 12.44 -11.20 -5.86
C ALA A 118 13.72 -12.01 -5.55
N PHE A 119 13.58 -13.14 -4.87
CA PHE A 119 14.71 -14.01 -4.57
C PHE A 119 15.23 -14.75 -5.81
N VAL A 120 14.37 -15.48 -6.52
CA VAL A 120 14.80 -16.34 -7.65
C VAL A 120 15.26 -15.54 -8.87
N SER A 121 14.73 -14.32 -9.04
CA SER A 121 15.14 -13.38 -10.10
C SER A 121 16.35 -12.52 -9.73
N LYS A 122 17.03 -12.86 -8.63
CA LYS A 122 18.25 -12.19 -8.15
C LYS A 122 18.07 -10.71 -7.78
N ILE A 123 16.85 -10.17 -7.71
CA ILE A 123 16.57 -8.83 -7.17
C ILE A 123 17.17 -8.68 -5.77
N LEU A 124 16.92 -9.65 -4.87
CA LEU A 124 17.45 -9.56 -3.51
C LEU A 124 18.98 -9.57 -3.48
N HIS A 125 19.62 -10.30 -4.40
CA HIS A 125 21.07 -10.40 -4.46
C HIS A 125 21.69 -9.09 -4.96
N ASP A 126 21.13 -8.51 -6.02
CA ASP A 126 21.54 -7.17 -6.50
C ASP A 126 21.28 -6.10 -5.44
N PHE A 127 20.11 -6.14 -4.78
CA PHE A 127 19.76 -5.14 -3.78
C PHE A 127 20.66 -5.20 -2.54
N THR A 128 21.04 -6.39 -2.09
CA THR A 128 21.92 -6.53 -0.91
C THR A 128 23.41 -6.49 -1.26
N ASN A 129 23.77 -6.58 -2.55
CA ASN A 129 25.12 -6.82 -3.05
C ASN A 129 25.75 -8.09 -2.46
N GLU A 130 24.98 -9.19 -2.36
CA GLU A 130 25.48 -10.49 -1.88
C GLU A 130 25.25 -11.59 -2.94
N GLU A 131 26.33 -12.25 -3.35
CA GLU A 131 26.26 -13.39 -4.29
C GLU A 131 25.65 -14.63 -3.65
N ASN A 132 26.05 -14.93 -2.41
CA ASN A 132 25.46 -15.96 -1.59
C ASN A 132 24.34 -15.35 -0.77
N LEU A 133 23.13 -15.84 -0.97
CA LEU A 133 21.97 -15.43 -0.19
C LEU A 133 21.03 -16.64 -0.04
N LEU A 134 20.80 -17.08 1.19
CA LEU A 134 20.00 -18.28 1.49
C LEU A 134 18.85 -17.94 2.44
N PRO A 135 17.64 -18.49 2.23
CA PRO A 135 16.53 -18.31 3.18
C PRO A 135 16.83 -19.03 4.49
N THR A 136 16.78 -18.34 5.62
CA THR A 136 17.14 -18.90 6.95
C THR A 136 16.12 -18.63 8.05
N VAL A 137 15.33 -17.57 7.96
CA VAL A 137 14.39 -17.17 9.02
C VAL A 137 13.06 -16.72 8.42
N SER A 138 11.93 -17.23 8.89
CA SER A 138 10.61 -16.69 8.52
C SER A 138 9.54 -17.11 9.53
N GLY A 139 8.38 -16.45 9.47
CA GLY A 139 7.22 -16.75 10.27
C GLY A 139 7.19 -16.09 11.65
N ARG A 140 6.31 -16.60 12.51
CA ARG A 140 6.01 -16.01 13.83
C ARG A 140 6.92 -16.54 14.92
N MET A 141 7.47 -15.63 15.72
CA MET A 141 8.36 -15.96 16.84
C MET A 141 8.23 -15.00 18.02
N SER A 142 8.91 -15.32 19.12
CA SER A 142 8.97 -14.47 20.31
C SER A 142 10.05 -13.40 20.17
N SER A 143 9.74 -12.16 20.54
CA SER A 143 10.65 -11.01 20.54
C SER A 143 11.82 -11.16 21.53
N SER A 144 11.82 -12.18 22.39
CA SER A 144 12.66 -12.21 23.60
C SER A 144 12.38 -10.97 24.47
N THR A 145 13.32 -10.56 25.32
CA THR A 145 13.17 -9.34 26.14
C THR A 145 14.13 -8.27 25.67
N PHE A 146 13.63 -7.05 25.46
CA PHE A 146 14.44 -5.87 25.18
C PHE A 146 13.71 -4.60 25.61
N ASN A 147 14.43 -3.47 25.61
CA ASN A 147 13.86 -2.15 25.81
C ASN A 147 14.37 -1.17 24.75
N PHE A 148 13.71 -0.02 24.67
CA PHE A 148 14.06 1.08 23.79
C PHE A 148 13.37 2.37 24.23
N GLY A 149 13.98 3.51 23.88
CA GLY A 149 13.34 4.81 23.92
C GLY A 149 12.52 5.07 22.66
N ILE A 150 11.33 5.64 22.81
CA ILE A 150 10.48 6.15 21.74
C ILE A 150 10.17 7.63 21.99
N ASN A 151 10.14 8.43 20.93
CA ASN A 151 9.75 9.83 21.02
C ASN A 151 8.30 9.94 21.50
N SER A 152 8.09 10.85 22.44
CA SER A 152 6.78 11.26 22.92
C SER A 152 6.72 12.76 23.16
N SER A 153 5.52 13.30 23.33
CA SER A 153 5.32 14.73 23.62
C SER A 153 6.03 15.22 24.89
N LYS A 154 6.32 14.33 25.84
CA LYS A 154 7.04 14.61 27.09
C LYS A 154 8.53 14.26 27.02
N GLY A 155 9.06 13.97 25.84
CA GLY A 155 10.45 13.54 25.61
C GLY A 155 10.55 12.03 25.35
N LEU A 156 11.71 11.44 25.62
CA LEU A 156 11.95 10.02 25.35
C LEU A 156 11.26 9.13 26.39
N PHE A 157 10.33 8.28 25.95
CA PHE A 157 9.64 7.29 26.79
C PHE A 157 10.29 5.91 26.63
N ASN A 158 10.60 5.21 27.72
CA ASN A 158 11.21 3.88 27.65
C ASN A 158 10.14 2.78 27.64
N VAL A 159 10.09 2.00 26.56
CA VAL A 159 9.22 0.84 26.39
C VAL A 159 9.99 -0.42 26.76
N ASN A 160 9.40 -1.25 27.63
CA ASN A 160 9.92 -2.59 27.94
C ASN A 160 9.08 -3.63 27.21
N VAL A 161 9.72 -4.47 26.40
CA VAL A 161 9.07 -5.52 25.62
C VAL A 161 9.55 -6.88 26.12
N GLY A 162 8.59 -7.76 26.42
CA GLY A 162 8.84 -9.12 26.87
C GLY A 162 7.98 -10.12 26.12
N ASN A 163 8.62 -10.99 25.33
CA ASN A 163 7.98 -12.05 24.58
C ASN A 163 6.81 -11.60 23.69
N SER A 164 6.88 -10.40 23.13
CA SER A 164 5.91 -9.95 22.12
C SER A 164 6.00 -10.82 20.87
N GLN A 165 4.92 -10.91 20.11
CA GLN A 165 4.92 -11.66 18.87
C GLN A 165 5.61 -10.82 17.78
N VAL A 166 6.60 -11.42 17.12
CA VAL A 166 7.29 -10.89 15.94
C VAL A 166 6.94 -11.77 14.75
N GLU A 167 6.74 -11.17 13.59
CA GLU A 167 6.52 -11.86 12.32
C GLU A 167 7.60 -11.36 11.35
N ILE A 168 8.22 -12.29 10.62
CA ILE A 168 9.24 -12.00 9.60
C ILE A 168 8.77 -12.68 8.32
N ASP A 169 8.48 -11.92 7.28
CA ASP A 169 7.94 -12.48 6.04
C ASP A 169 9.00 -13.29 5.28
N GLY A 170 10.23 -12.80 5.27
CA GLY A 170 11.38 -13.52 4.73
C GLY A 170 12.71 -13.03 5.29
N GLY A 171 13.55 -13.96 5.73
CA GLY A 171 14.87 -13.71 6.27
C GLY A 171 15.91 -14.44 5.44
N TYR A 172 16.82 -13.67 4.87
CA TYR A 172 17.82 -14.14 3.92
C TYR A 172 19.22 -13.82 4.42
N GLU A 173 20.02 -14.85 4.64
CA GLU A 173 21.37 -14.73 5.17
C GLU A 173 22.39 -14.89 4.06
N GLY A 174 23.24 -13.89 3.90
CA GLY A 174 24.40 -13.92 3.02
C GLY A 174 25.70 -13.96 3.80
N ASP A 175 26.81 -13.66 3.14
CA ASP A 175 28.15 -13.75 3.73
C ASP A 175 28.35 -12.72 4.86
N ASN A 176 27.81 -11.51 4.69
CA ASN A 176 28.05 -10.38 5.57
C ASN A 176 26.79 -9.92 6.32
N SER A 177 25.60 -10.30 5.84
CA SER A 177 24.34 -9.79 6.41
C SER A 177 23.24 -10.82 6.60
N LEU A 178 22.36 -10.54 7.57
CA LEU A 178 21.04 -11.15 7.72
C LEU A 178 20.00 -10.10 7.29
N ASN A 179 19.40 -10.31 6.14
CA ASN A 179 18.42 -9.43 5.53
C ASN A 179 17.02 -9.83 5.97
N LEU A 180 16.31 -8.94 6.67
CA LEU A 180 14.96 -9.19 7.19
C LEU A 180 13.94 -8.41 6.38
N ILE A 181 13.08 -9.11 5.67
CA ILE A 181 12.11 -8.55 4.74
C ILE A 181 10.74 -8.47 5.41
N GLU A 182 10.16 -7.28 5.42
CA GLU A 182 8.73 -7.03 5.55
C GLU A 182 8.18 -6.76 4.16
N ALA A 183 7.19 -7.52 3.71
CA ALA A 183 6.60 -7.37 2.39
C ALA A 183 5.17 -6.85 2.46
N LYS A 184 4.77 -6.08 1.44
CA LYS A 184 3.41 -5.59 1.24
C LYS A 184 3.04 -5.69 -0.23
N ASN A 185 1.85 -6.19 -0.52
CA ASN A 185 1.30 -6.25 -1.89
C ASN A 185 0.31 -5.10 -2.18
N TYR A 186 0.41 -4.01 -1.42
CA TYR A 186 -0.43 -2.84 -1.57
C TYR A 186 0.34 -1.56 -1.32
N ILE A 187 -0.18 -0.48 -1.90
CA ILE A 187 0.45 0.85 -1.85
C ILE A 187 -0.02 1.58 -0.59
N SER A 188 0.92 2.24 0.08
CA SER A 188 0.68 3.07 1.26
C SER A 188 1.64 4.26 1.32
N ASP A 189 1.23 5.30 2.02
CA ASP A 189 2.02 6.51 2.26
C ASP A 189 2.97 6.37 3.47
N ASP A 190 2.68 5.47 4.42
CA ASP A 190 3.45 5.27 5.64
C ASP A 190 3.55 3.79 6.05
N PHE A 191 4.31 3.49 7.10
CA PHE A 191 4.32 2.17 7.70
C PHE A 191 4.60 2.22 9.20
N LEU A 192 4.19 1.17 9.91
CA LEU A 192 4.48 1.00 11.32
C LEU A 192 5.93 0.53 11.51
N VAL A 193 6.78 1.41 12.07
CA VAL A 193 8.23 1.16 12.25
C VAL A 193 8.52 -0.14 13.02
N ARG A 194 7.60 -0.58 13.89
CA ARG A 194 7.66 -1.84 14.63
C ARG A 194 7.90 -3.06 13.73
N GLN A 195 7.30 -3.07 12.54
CA GLN A 195 7.44 -4.16 11.57
C GLN A 195 8.90 -4.39 11.17
N LEU A 196 9.72 -3.34 11.17
CA LEU A 196 11.17 -3.46 10.96
C LEU A 196 11.94 -3.54 12.29
N TYR A 197 11.56 -2.74 13.28
CA TYR A 197 12.33 -2.56 14.52
C TYR A 197 12.32 -3.80 15.42
N TYR A 198 11.18 -4.49 15.57
CA TYR A 198 11.11 -5.65 16.47
C TYR A 198 11.91 -6.86 15.93
N PRO A 199 11.80 -7.23 14.63
CA PRO A 199 12.71 -8.20 14.03
C PRO A 199 14.18 -7.79 14.14
N PHE A 200 14.50 -6.52 13.87
CA PHE A 200 15.85 -5.99 14.01
C PHE A 200 16.39 -6.18 15.43
N LYS A 201 15.67 -5.74 16.45
CA LYS A 201 16.06 -5.89 17.87
C LYS A 201 16.20 -7.34 18.30
N LEU A 202 15.37 -8.23 17.75
CA LEU A 202 15.42 -9.65 18.04
C LEU A 202 16.74 -10.27 17.59
N TRP A 203 17.18 -9.95 16.37
CA TRP A 203 18.35 -10.59 15.74
C TRP A 203 19.66 -9.83 15.97
N ASN A 204 19.60 -8.52 16.20
CA ASN A 204 20.76 -7.71 16.48
C ASN A 204 21.47 -8.20 17.75
N GLY A 205 22.72 -8.64 17.60
CA GLY A 205 23.52 -9.21 18.68
C GLY A 205 23.32 -10.73 18.91
N LYS A 206 22.36 -11.37 18.24
CA LYS A 206 22.26 -12.84 18.18
C LYS A 206 23.07 -13.43 17.04
N VAL A 207 23.37 -12.62 16.02
CA VAL A 207 24.27 -12.94 14.92
C VAL A 207 25.43 -11.93 14.90
N GLN A 208 26.58 -12.37 14.39
CA GLN A 208 27.75 -11.50 14.18
C GLN A 208 27.63 -10.64 12.91
N LYS A 209 26.81 -11.10 11.96
CA LYS A 209 26.52 -10.42 10.70
C LYS A 209 25.67 -9.17 10.92
N GLN A 210 25.75 -8.22 9.98
CA GLN A 210 24.89 -7.05 10.02
C GLN A 210 23.43 -7.45 9.80
N VAL A 211 22.51 -7.02 10.66
CA VAL A 211 21.08 -7.21 10.44
C VAL A 211 20.54 -6.03 9.63
N ARG A 212 19.95 -6.31 8.46
CA ARG A 212 19.48 -5.31 7.48
C ARG A 212 17.96 -5.41 7.31
N PRO A 213 17.18 -4.51 7.94
CA PRO A 213 15.75 -4.40 7.69
C PRO A 213 15.46 -3.87 6.29
N ILE A 214 14.64 -4.60 5.55
CA ILE A 214 14.24 -4.28 4.17
C ILE A 214 12.72 -4.29 4.08
N PHE A 215 12.15 -3.24 3.53
CA PHE A 215 10.73 -3.16 3.19
C PHE A 215 10.57 -3.40 1.68
N LEU A 216 9.77 -4.40 1.31
CA LEU A 216 9.44 -4.74 -0.06
C LEU A 216 7.97 -4.41 -0.35
N THR A 217 7.73 -3.43 -1.21
CA THR A 217 6.39 -3.20 -1.78
C THR A 217 6.33 -3.80 -3.17
N TYR A 218 5.34 -4.64 -3.44
CA TYR A 218 5.06 -5.16 -4.78
C TYR A 218 3.68 -4.70 -5.26
N SER A 219 3.61 -4.02 -6.39
CA SER A 219 2.36 -3.71 -7.09
C SER A 219 2.63 -3.43 -8.56
N ASN A 220 1.70 -3.84 -9.43
CA ASN A 220 1.76 -3.63 -10.87
C ASN A 220 3.09 -4.07 -11.51
N GLY A 221 3.63 -5.23 -11.09
CA GLY A 221 4.87 -5.77 -11.63
C GLY A 221 6.17 -5.14 -11.11
N VAL A 222 6.07 -4.10 -10.26
CA VAL A 222 7.23 -3.39 -9.73
C VAL A 222 7.56 -3.86 -8.32
N PHE A 223 8.82 -4.26 -8.10
CA PHE A 223 9.39 -4.53 -6.79
C PHE A 223 10.09 -3.28 -6.28
N HIS A 224 9.55 -2.64 -5.26
CA HIS A 224 10.14 -1.46 -4.64
C HIS A 224 10.75 -1.83 -3.29
N LEU A 225 12.08 -1.88 -3.25
CA LEU A 225 12.84 -2.24 -2.05
C LEU A 225 13.39 -0.98 -1.38
N ARG A 226 13.28 -0.94 -0.06
CA ARG A 226 13.82 0.11 0.81
C ARG A 226 14.54 -0.51 1.99
N GLU A 227 15.84 -0.29 2.10
CA GLU A 227 16.64 -0.68 3.25
C GLU A 227 16.68 0.46 4.26
N TYR A 228 16.43 0.12 5.52
CA TYR A 228 16.53 1.06 6.62
C TYR A 228 17.59 0.63 7.62
N ALA A 229 18.15 1.59 8.35
CA ALA A 229 18.98 1.35 9.51
C ALA A 229 18.49 2.14 10.71
N PHE A 230 18.83 1.67 11.92
CA PHE A 230 18.61 2.40 13.16
C PHE A 230 19.94 3.00 13.60
N SER A 231 20.10 4.32 13.42
CA SER A 231 21.32 5.04 13.79
C SER A 231 21.63 4.95 15.29
N ASN A 232 20.60 4.69 16.11
CA ASN A 232 20.72 4.29 17.50
C ASN A 232 19.81 3.09 17.79
N VAL A 233 20.42 1.93 18.00
CA VAL A 233 19.71 0.64 18.26
C VAL A 233 18.74 0.72 19.45
N ASN A 234 18.92 1.64 20.39
CA ASN A 234 18.05 1.81 21.57
C ASN A 234 17.04 2.95 21.42
N HIS A 235 16.92 3.55 20.23
CA HIS A 235 15.97 4.61 19.93
C HIS A 235 15.11 4.24 18.71
N TYR A 236 13.82 4.03 18.94
CA TYR A 236 12.85 3.58 17.95
C TYR A 236 12.74 4.53 16.75
N ASN A 237 12.82 5.84 16.99
CA ASN A 237 12.68 6.88 15.97
C ASN A 237 14.01 7.22 15.27
N SER A 238 15.08 6.48 15.54
CA SER A 238 16.39 6.68 14.89
C SER A 238 16.50 6.04 13.50
N LEU A 239 15.36 5.57 12.97
CA LEU A 239 15.21 4.95 11.66
C LEU A 239 15.63 5.93 10.56
N VAL A 240 16.49 5.48 9.66
CA VAL A 240 16.93 6.22 8.47
C VAL A 240 16.88 5.33 7.24
N LEU A 241 16.45 5.88 6.11
CA LEU A 241 16.52 5.21 4.82
C LEU A 241 17.97 5.18 4.34
N VAL A 242 18.49 4.00 3.99
CA VAL A 242 19.90 3.80 3.58
C VAL A 242 20.02 3.54 2.09
N LYS A 243 19.10 2.74 1.54
CA LYS A 243 19.09 2.36 0.12
C LYS A 243 17.66 2.18 -0.35
N HIS A 244 17.36 2.56 -1.58
CA HIS A 244 16.09 2.24 -2.22
C HIS A 244 16.28 1.99 -3.71
N ARG A 245 15.57 1.02 -4.28
CA ARG A 245 15.61 0.67 -5.70
C ARG A 245 14.26 0.10 -6.14
N LYS A 246 13.91 0.33 -7.41
CA LYS A 246 12.78 -0.33 -8.07
C LYS A 246 13.32 -1.33 -9.09
N TYR A 247 12.63 -2.47 -9.21
CA TYR A 247 12.93 -3.50 -10.18
C TYR A 247 11.65 -3.91 -10.92
N VAL A 248 11.81 -4.27 -12.19
CA VAL A 248 10.73 -4.84 -13.02
C VAL A 248 11.30 -6.01 -13.79
N VAL A 249 10.54 -7.12 -13.88
CA VAL A 249 10.90 -8.20 -14.79
C VAL A 249 10.77 -7.68 -16.20
N GLN A 250 11.84 -7.76 -16.99
CA GLN A 250 11.85 -7.22 -18.34
C GLN A 250 10.87 -8.02 -19.22
N GLU A 251 9.76 -7.39 -19.59
CA GLU A 251 8.83 -7.87 -20.61
C GLU A 251 8.71 -6.78 -21.68
N GLY A 252 9.17 -7.08 -22.90
CA GLY A 252 8.95 -6.28 -24.12
C GLY A 252 9.13 -4.77 -23.97
N SER A 253 8.46 -3.99 -24.82
CA SER A 253 8.40 -2.53 -24.69
C SER A 253 7.00 -2.00 -25.04
N PHE A 254 6.65 -0.89 -24.40
CA PHE A 254 5.50 -0.06 -24.76
C PHE A 254 6.02 1.34 -25.03
N ASN A 255 5.98 1.77 -26.28
CA ASN A 255 6.60 3.03 -26.70
C ASN A 255 5.53 4.05 -27.15
N ILE A 256 5.99 5.26 -27.48
CA ILE A 256 5.10 6.36 -27.85
C ILE A 256 4.29 6.10 -29.13
N GLU A 257 4.84 5.37 -30.12
CA GLU A 257 4.09 5.03 -31.35
C GLU A 257 2.94 4.07 -31.05
N ALA A 258 3.17 3.08 -30.18
CA ALA A 258 2.13 2.17 -29.74
C ALA A 258 1.03 2.92 -28.98
N LEU A 259 1.39 3.90 -28.13
CA LEU A 259 0.43 4.77 -27.45
C LEU A 259 -0.42 5.57 -28.45
N ALA A 260 0.22 6.25 -29.41
CA ALA A 260 -0.47 7.02 -30.45
C ALA A 260 -1.45 6.13 -31.25
N GLN A 261 -1.00 4.94 -31.66
CA GLN A 261 -1.84 3.98 -32.37
C GLN A 261 -3.05 3.55 -31.54
N ILE A 262 -2.87 3.26 -30.25
CA ILE A 262 -3.97 2.91 -29.34
C ILE A 262 -4.97 4.06 -29.24
N ILE A 263 -4.51 5.30 -29.07
CA ILE A 263 -5.37 6.48 -28.98
C ILE A 263 -6.21 6.63 -30.25
N ASP A 264 -5.61 6.49 -31.43
CA ASP A 264 -6.31 6.69 -32.70
C ASP A 264 -7.31 5.58 -33.02
N THR A 265 -6.92 4.33 -32.78
CA THR A 265 -7.76 3.16 -33.11
C THR A 265 -8.86 2.88 -32.08
N THR A 266 -8.70 3.31 -30.83
CA THR A 266 -9.71 3.07 -29.79
C THR A 266 -10.96 3.90 -30.03
N LYS A 267 -12.10 3.22 -30.18
CA LYS A 267 -13.40 3.86 -30.36
C LYS A 267 -13.86 4.54 -29.07
N THR A 268 -14.31 5.79 -29.18
CA THR A 268 -14.93 6.51 -28.08
C THR A 268 -16.30 5.93 -27.74
N ILE A 269 -16.56 5.70 -26.45
CA ILE A 269 -17.85 5.21 -25.94
C ILE A 269 -18.67 6.36 -25.35
N LYS A 270 -19.97 6.13 -25.16
CA LYS A 270 -20.81 7.06 -24.40
C LYS A 270 -20.38 7.00 -22.93
N GLU A 271 -20.22 8.17 -22.30
CA GLU A 271 -19.93 8.25 -20.87
C GLU A 271 -21.01 7.51 -20.05
N PRO A 272 -20.61 6.65 -19.09
CA PRO A 272 -21.53 5.87 -18.30
C PRO A 272 -22.31 6.76 -17.33
N GLU A 273 -23.48 6.28 -16.88
CA GLU A 273 -24.28 6.91 -15.81
C GLU A 273 -23.70 6.58 -14.43
N ILE A 274 -22.37 6.71 -14.30
CA ILE A 274 -21.57 6.48 -13.10
C ILE A 274 -20.85 7.81 -12.79
N PRO A 275 -20.74 8.23 -11.52
CA PRO A 275 -19.99 9.43 -11.19
C PRO A 275 -18.57 9.40 -11.78
N PHE A 276 -18.22 10.44 -12.56
CA PHE A 276 -16.86 10.58 -13.10
C PHE A 276 -15.79 10.45 -11.98
N PRO A 277 -14.67 9.77 -12.23
CA PRO A 277 -13.69 9.45 -11.20
C PRO A 277 -13.12 10.65 -10.43
N GLN A 278 -12.83 10.44 -9.14
CA GLN A 278 -12.08 11.32 -8.24
C GLN A 278 -10.95 10.50 -7.59
N ALA A 279 -10.13 9.88 -8.43
CA ALA A 279 -9.16 8.87 -8.02
C ALA A 279 -7.86 9.17 -8.74
N ASP A 280 -7.07 10.08 -8.19
CA ASP A 280 -5.94 10.70 -8.90
C ASP A 280 -4.83 9.69 -9.23
N SER A 281 -4.59 8.71 -8.36
CA SER A 281 -3.60 7.64 -8.61
C SER A 281 -4.23 6.46 -9.35
N PHE A 282 -3.86 6.26 -10.62
CA PHE A 282 -4.30 5.06 -11.34
C PHE A 282 -3.67 3.78 -10.77
N GLU A 283 -2.45 3.86 -10.22
CA GLU A 283 -1.79 2.74 -9.54
C GLU A 283 -2.64 2.17 -8.40
N ARG A 284 -3.33 3.03 -7.64
CA ARG A 284 -4.26 2.59 -6.58
C ARG A 284 -5.52 1.91 -7.13
N VAL A 285 -5.97 2.26 -8.34
CA VAL A 285 -7.06 1.53 -9.04
C VAL A 285 -6.57 0.13 -9.43
N ILE A 286 -5.36 0.04 -10.01
CA ILE A 286 -4.73 -1.24 -10.37
C ILE A 286 -4.57 -2.10 -9.12
N ASN A 287 -3.97 -1.55 -8.06
CA ASN A 287 -3.71 -2.28 -6.82
C ASN A 287 -5.00 -2.81 -6.19
N LEU A 288 -6.08 -2.02 -6.14
CA LEU A 288 -7.38 -2.53 -5.69
C LEU A 288 -7.87 -3.72 -6.53
N CYS A 289 -7.68 -3.67 -7.86
CA CYS A 289 -8.03 -4.79 -8.72
C CYS A 289 -7.12 -6.03 -8.51
N GLU A 290 -5.82 -5.85 -8.23
CA GLU A 290 -4.90 -6.94 -7.86
C GLU A 290 -5.37 -7.64 -6.58
N LEU A 291 -5.77 -6.86 -5.56
CA LEU A 291 -6.34 -7.39 -4.32
C LEU A 291 -7.65 -8.15 -4.57
N LEU A 292 -8.52 -7.62 -5.43
CA LEU A 292 -9.77 -8.28 -5.81
C LEU A 292 -9.55 -9.57 -6.61
N LYS A 293 -8.49 -9.64 -7.42
CA LYS A 293 -8.08 -10.89 -8.10
C LYS A 293 -7.75 -11.96 -7.08
N GLN A 294 -7.03 -11.60 -6.01
CA GLN A 294 -6.62 -12.52 -4.95
C GLN A 294 -7.80 -13.01 -4.09
N LYS A 295 -8.70 -12.10 -3.71
CA LYS A 295 -9.77 -12.38 -2.73
C LYS A 295 -11.14 -12.68 -3.32
N GLU A 296 -11.31 -12.52 -4.63
CA GLU A 296 -12.57 -12.54 -5.39
C GLU A 296 -13.59 -11.46 -5.00
N PHE A 297 -13.79 -11.22 -3.70
CA PHE A 297 -14.64 -10.21 -3.13
C PHE A 297 -13.97 -9.55 -1.93
N ILE A 298 -14.04 -8.23 -1.82
CA ILE A 298 -13.54 -7.50 -0.65
C ILE A 298 -14.63 -6.56 -0.15
N THR A 299 -14.96 -6.64 1.13
CA THR A 299 -15.91 -5.72 1.76
C THR A 299 -15.31 -4.32 1.87
N LYS A 300 -16.14 -3.28 1.88
CA LYS A 300 -15.64 -1.91 2.12
C LYS A 300 -14.90 -1.80 3.46
N GLU A 301 -15.36 -2.53 4.47
CA GLU A 301 -14.73 -2.58 5.78
C GLU A 301 -13.32 -3.18 5.71
N ASP A 302 -13.16 -4.28 4.98
CA ASP A 302 -11.86 -4.92 4.79
C ASP A 302 -10.89 -4.05 3.99
N ILE A 303 -11.38 -3.29 3.00
CA ILE A 303 -10.55 -2.35 2.23
C ILE A 303 -9.95 -1.33 3.18
N THR A 304 -10.77 -0.70 4.03
CA THR A 304 -10.30 0.34 4.97
C THR A 304 -9.46 -0.21 6.13
N GLN A 305 -9.74 -1.45 6.59
CA GLN A 305 -9.06 -2.01 7.75
C GLN A 305 -7.72 -2.70 7.44
N ASN A 306 -7.54 -3.20 6.22
CA ASN A 306 -6.37 -4.02 5.88
C ASN A 306 -5.46 -3.40 4.83
N TYR A 307 -5.92 -2.36 4.15
CA TYR A 307 -5.16 -1.66 3.13
C TYR A 307 -5.20 -0.17 3.47
N ASP A 308 -4.19 0.58 3.04
CA ASP A 308 -4.06 2.01 3.35
C ASP A 308 -5.04 2.88 2.54
N PHE A 309 -6.32 2.52 2.54
CA PHE A 309 -7.42 3.27 1.96
C PHE A 309 -8.25 3.87 3.09
N ASP A 310 -8.36 5.19 3.16
CA ASP A 310 -9.39 5.77 4.01
C ASP A 310 -10.81 5.41 3.48
N GLY A 311 -11.84 5.62 4.31
CA GLY A 311 -13.22 5.28 3.93
C GLY A 311 -13.73 6.02 2.68
N ARG A 312 -13.24 7.23 2.40
CA ARG A 312 -13.60 8.00 1.18
C ARG A 312 -12.81 7.49 -0.03
N GLN A 313 -11.52 7.22 0.13
CA GLN A 313 -10.67 6.64 -0.91
C GLN A 313 -11.23 5.30 -1.38
N THR A 314 -11.71 4.46 -0.46
CA THR A 314 -12.37 3.18 -0.80
C THR A 314 -13.49 3.38 -1.83
N ASP A 315 -14.37 4.36 -1.61
CA ASP A 315 -15.45 4.68 -2.54
C ASP A 315 -14.93 5.30 -3.85
N TYR A 316 -13.94 6.18 -3.78
CA TYR A 316 -13.39 6.81 -4.98
C TYR A 316 -12.71 5.80 -5.92
N TYR A 317 -11.86 4.93 -5.39
CA TYR A 317 -11.11 3.95 -6.18
C TYR A 317 -11.99 2.80 -6.68
N SER A 318 -12.93 2.32 -5.87
CA SER A 318 -13.91 1.33 -6.35
C SER A 318 -14.79 1.89 -7.46
N ASN A 319 -15.30 3.13 -7.33
CA ASN A 319 -16.09 3.77 -8.39
C ASN A 319 -15.26 4.06 -9.65
N ALA A 320 -13.96 4.37 -9.52
CA ALA A 320 -13.08 4.50 -10.67
C ALA A 320 -12.91 3.18 -11.44
N GLY A 321 -12.75 2.06 -10.73
CA GLY A 321 -12.76 0.73 -11.36
C GLY A 321 -14.10 0.39 -12.01
N LYS A 322 -15.23 0.79 -11.40
CA LYS A 322 -16.57 0.66 -12.02
C LYS A 322 -16.71 1.49 -13.29
N TYR A 323 -16.19 2.73 -13.29
CA TYR A 323 -16.22 3.63 -14.43
C TYR A 323 -15.54 3.01 -15.66
N LEU A 324 -14.43 2.28 -15.47
CA LEU A 324 -13.73 1.54 -16.52
C LEU A 324 -14.33 0.14 -16.84
N GLY A 325 -15.36 -0.27 -16.08
CA GLY A 325 -15.98 -1.58 -16.19
C GLY A 325 -15.14 -2.75 -15.65
N LEU A 326 -14.10 -2.48 -14.85
CA LEU A 326 -13.21 -3.48 -14.25
C LEU A 326 -13.80 -4.08 -12.97
N ILE A 327 -14.49 -3.25 -12.19
CA ILE A 327 -15.04 -3.59 -10.87
C ILE A 327 -16.56 -3.49 -10.92
N ASP A 328 -17.25 -4.31 -10.13
CA ASP A 328 -18.64 -4.07 -9.73
C ASP A 328 -18.81 -4.25 -8.21
N THR A 329 -19.98 -3.84 -7.70
CA THR A 329 -20.33 -3.87 -6.28
C THR A 329 -21.40 -4.89 -6.00
N GLY A 330 -21.26 -5.61 -4.89
CA GLY A 330 -22.22 -6.62 -4.46
C GLY A 330 -22.37 -6.65 -2.95
N ARG A 331 -23.09 -7.65 -2.47
CA ARG A 331 -23.14 -7.99 -1.06
C ARG A 331 -22.54 -9.37 -0.84
N ASP A 332 -21.72 -9.47 0.18
CA ASP A 332 -21.20 -10.75 0.63
C ASP A 332 -22.38 -11.65 1.05
N PRO A 333 -22.52 -12.88 0.50
CA PRO A 333 -23.66 -13.74 0.78
C PRO A 333 -23.76 -14.21 2.24
N LEU A 334 -22.63 -14.27 2.96
CA LEU A 334 -22.56 -14.80 4.32
C LEU A 334 -22.84 -13.71 5.37
N THR A 335 -22.31 -12.52 5.15
CA THR A 335 -22.32 -11.40 6.11
C THR A 335 -23.30 -10.29 5.73
N GLY A 336 -23.76 -10.27 4.46
CA GLY A 336 -24.59 -9.20 3.90
C GLY A 336 -23.87 -7.86 3.71
N GLN A 337 -22.58 -7.79 4.00
CA GLN A 337 -21.79 -6.55 3.90
C GLN A 337 -21.58 -6.15 2.45
N THR A 338 -21.61 -4.84 2.19
CA THR A 338 -21.35 -4.31 0.85
C THR A 338 -19.84 -4.34 0.56
N GLY A 339 -19.50 -4.73 -0.66
CA GLY A 339 -18.12 -4.80 -1.14
C GLY A 339 -18.05 -4.71 -2.66
N CYS A 340 -16.90 -5.06 -3.19
CA CYS A 340 -16.65 -5.08 -4.63
C CYS A 340 -15.96 -6.36 -5.07
N PHE A 341 -16.05 -6.64 -6.37
CA PHE A 341 -15.44 -7.79 -7.06
C PHE A 341 -15.05 -7.40 -8.50
N LEU A 342 -14.13 -8.15 -9.11
CA LEU A 342 -13.80 -7.97 -10.52
C LEU A 342 -14.94 -8.45 -11.43
N THR A 343 -15.30 -7.63 -12.42
CA THR A 343 -16.21 -8.06 -13.49
C THR A 343 -15.52 -9.12 -14.36
N THR A 344 -16.28 -9.77 -15.27
CA THR A 344 -15.69 -10.65 -16.29
C THR A 344 -14.58 -9.96 -17.08
N LYS A 345 -14.80 -8.69 -17.43
CA LYS A 345 -13.82 -7.86 -18.12
C LYS A 345 -12.60 -7.58 -17.25
N GLY A 346 -12.81 -7.24 -15.97
CA GLY A 346 -11.72 -7.07 -15.00
C GLY A 346 -10.85 -8.33 -14.88
N LYS A 347 -11.47 -9.51 -14.75
CA LYS A 347 -10.75 -10.79 -14.71
C LYS A 347 -9.95 -11.05 -15.98
N GLN A 348 -10.52 -10.76 -17.15
CA GLN A 348 -9.82 -10.90 -18.44
C GLN A 348 -8.58 -9.99 -18.51
N VAL A 349 -8.71 -8.72 -18.13
CA VAL A 349 -7.60 -7.75 -18.14
C VAL A 349 -6.48 -8.20 -17.22
N PHE A 350 -6.80 -8.70 -16.02
CA PHE A 350 -5.82 -9.15 -15.04
C PHE A 350 -5.23 -10.55 -15.29
N ASN A 351 -5.67 -11.21 -16.36
CA ASN A 351 -5.06 -12.45 -16.87
C ASN A 351 -4.08 -12.20 -18.04
N LEU A 352 -3.97 -10.95 -18.50
CA LEU A 352 -2.95 -10.55 -19.47
C LEU A 352 -1.58 -10.43 -18.79
N ASN A 353 -0.50 -10.57 -19.57
CA ASN A 353 0.84 -10.19 -19.12
C ASN A 353 0.93 -8.68 -18.85
N LEU A 354 2.02 -8.22 -18.23
CA LEU A 354 2.10 -6.85 -17.70
C LEU A 354 1.93 -5.80 -18.81
N ILE A 355 2.62 -5.97 -19.94
CA ILE A 355 2.55 -5.02 -21.06
C ILE A 355 1.18 -4.99 -21.70
N ASP A 356 0.61 -6.15 -22.01
CA ASP A 356 -0.69 -6.23 -22.68
C ASP A 356 -1.79 -5.70 -21.76
N ARG A 357 -1.65 -5.90 -20.46
CA ARG A 357 -2.49 -5.31 -19.43
C ARG A 357 -2.36 -3.78 -19.38
N GLN A 358 -1.15 -3.23 -19.43
CA GLN A 358 -0.93 -1.77 -19.53
C GLN A 358 -1.59 -1.20 -20.79
N LYS A 359 -1.36 -1.81 -21.96
CA LYS A 359 -2.00 -1.41 -23.22
C LYS A 359 -3.53 -1.47 -23.13
N GLU A 360 -4.07 -2.49 -22.47
CA GLU A 360 -5.51 -2.61 -22.25
C GLU A 360 -6.03 -1.53 -21.29
N PHE A 361 -5.34 -1.21 -20.20
CA PHE A 361 -5.71 -0.07 -19.36
C PHE A 361 -5.76 1.25 -20.14
N VAL A 362 -4.77 1.49 -21.00
CA VAL A 362 -4.77 2.67 -21.89
C VAL A 362 -6.02 2.65 -22.79
N ARG A 363 -6.35 1.53 -23.44
CA ARG A 363 -7.57 1.39 -24.25
C ARG A 363 -8.83 1.70 -23.45
N LEU A 364 -8.93 1.20 -22.23
CA LEU A 364 -10.07 1.47 -21.35
C LEU A 364 -10.19 2.96 -21.05
N ILE A 365 -9.09 3.60 -20.66
CA ILE A 365 -9.06 5.02 -20.32
C ILE A 365 -9.40 5.88 -21.54
N VAL A 366 -8.74 5.66 -22.69
CA VAL A 366 -8.92 6.48 -23.91
C VAL A 366 -10.21 6.15 -24.67
N SER A 367 -10.97 5.14 -24.26
CA SER A 367 -12.35 4.97 -24.71
C SER A 367 -13.26 6.11 -24.22
N HIS A 368 -12.89 6.79 -23.14
CA HIS A 368 -13.60 7.93 -22.58
C HIS A 368 -13.07 9.25 -23.16
N LYS A 369 -14.00 10.12 -23.57
CA LYS A 369 -13.68 11.31 -24.38
C LYS A 369 -12.71 12.28 -23.68
N PRO A 370 -12.87 12.62 -22.38
CA PRO A 370 -11.98 13.57 -21.73
C PRO A 370 -10.51 13.13 -21.71
N PHE A 371 -10.27 11.85 -21.45
CA PHE A 371 -8.92 11.30 -21.41
C PHE A 371 -8.31 11.22 -22.81
N LYS A 372 -9.09 10.79 -23.81
CA LYS A 372 -8.64 10.72 -25.21
C LYS A 372 -8.22 12.08 -25.75
N GLU A 373 -9.04 13.11 -25.56
CA GLU A 373 -8.72 14.47 -26.03
C GLU A 373 -7.51 15.06 -25.29
N THR A 374 -7.40 14.81 -23.98
CA THR A 374 -6.24 15.27 -23.20
C THR A 374 -4.94 14.62 -23.67
N LEU A 375 -4.94 13.31 -23.90
CA LEU A 375 -3.75 12.60 -24.40
C LEU A 375 -3.38 12.97 -25.84
N LYS A 376 -4.35 13.24 -26.72
CA LYS A 376 -4.06 13.78 -28.06
C LYS A 376 -3.34 15.12 -27.97
N LEU A 377 -3.83 16.04 -27.11
CA LEU A 377 -3.15 17.32 -26.89
C LEU A 377 -1.74 17.16 -26.30
N PHE A 378 -1.52 16.17 -25.44
CA PHE A 378 -0.19 15.84 -24.95
C PHE A 378 0.73 15.41 -26.11
N LEU A 379 0.29 14.48 -26.96
CA LEU A 379 1.09 14.01 -28.10
C LEU A 379 1.40 15.14 -29.11
N ASP A 380 0.47 16.08 -29.30
CA ASP A 380 0.66 17.20 -30.23
C ASP A 380 1.61 18.27 -29.69
N ASN A 381 1.62 18.51 -28.37
CA ASN A 381 2.34 19.63 -27.74
C ASN A 381 3.57 19.23 -26.91
N GLY A 382 3.74 17.95 -26.59
CA GLY A 382 4.82 17.44 -25.73
C GLY A 382 4.63 17.68 -24.23
N GLU A 383 3.56 18.37 -23.81
CA GLU A 383 3.29 18.69 -22.41
C GLU A 383 1.83 18.40 -22.03
N VAL A 384 1.60 17.99 -20.78
CA VAL A 384 0.26 17.72 -20.28
C VAL A 384 -0.52 19.04 -20.21
N PRO A 385 -1.74 19.11 -20.79
CA PRO A 385 -2.52 20.34 -20.78
C PRO A 385 -2.79 20.86 -19.37
N ASN A 386 -2.85 22.19 -19.23
CA ASN A 386 -3.23 22.80 -17.95
C ASN A 386 -4.67 22.43 -17.55
N LYS A 387 -4.95 22.65 -16.27
CA LYS A 387 -6.19 22.20 -15.64
C LYS A 387 -7.42 22.88 -16.21
N GLU A 388 -7.30 24.14 -16.62
CA GLU A 388 -8.36 24.93 -17.26
C GLU A 388 -8.75 24.32 -18.62
N THR A 389 -7.77 23.98 -19.46
CA THR A 389 -8.00 23.31 -20.75
C THR A 389 -8.67 21.95 -20.55
N ILE A 390 -8.23 21.17 -19.55
CA ILE A 390 -8.85 19.88 -19.21
C ILE A 390 -10.32 20.06 -18.79
N VAL A 391 -10.62 21.07 -17.98
CA VAL A 391 -12.00 21.38 -17.56
C VAL A 391 -12.90 21.69 -18.77
N GLU A 392 -12.39 22.43 -19.76
CA GLU A 392 -13.15 22.72 -20.98
C GLU A 392 -13.43 21.47 -21.82
N ILE A 393 -12.46 20.56 -21.92
CA ILE A 393 -12.65 19.23 -22.52
C ILE A 393 -13.74 18.44 -21.78
N MET A 394 -13.69 18.43 -20.45
CA MET A 394 -14.67 17.73 -19.61
C MET A 394 -16.10 18.26 -19.83
N LYS A 395 -16.29 19.59 -19.86
CA LYS A 395 -17.60 20.22 -20.10
C LYS A 395 -18.21 19.81 -21.44
N ARG A 396 -17.38 19.62 -22.46
CA ARG A 396 -17.79 19.19 -23.82
C ARG A 396 -18.04 17.67 -23.93
N SER A 397 -17.83 16.93 -22.85
CA SER A 397 -17.89 15.46 -22.83
C SER A 397 -19.16 14.89 -22.20
N LYS A 398 -20.11 15.73 -21.76
CA LYS A 398 -21.42 15.33 -21.19
C LYS A 398 -21.29 14.35 -20.01
N LEU A 399 -20.43 14.69 -19.04
CA LEU A 399 -20.15 13.84 -17.89
C LEU A 399 -21.36 13.70 -16.96
N TYR A 400 -21.58 12.50 -16.44
CA TYR A 400 -22.68 12.21 -15.53
C TYR A 400 -22.49 12.88 -14.16
N ASN A 401 -23.50 13.63 -13.71
CA ASN A 401 -23.57 14.29 -12.41
C ASN A 401 -22.34 15.14 -12.04
N VAL A 402 -21.79 15.89 -13.01
CA VAL A 402 -20.78 16.94 -12.75
C VAL A 402 -21.42 18.31 -12.98
N GLY A 403 -21.93 18.90 -11.91
CA GLY A 403 -22.79 20.10 -11.98
C GLY A 403 -22.13 21.44 -11.63
N SER A 404 -20.92 21.45 -11.09
CA SER A 404 -20.23 22.70 -10.69
C SER A 404 -18.80 22.77 -11.22
N ASP A 405 -18.34 23.98 -11.54
CA ASP A 405 -16.95 24.22 -11.96
C ASP A 405 -15.93 23.75 -10.91
N THR A 406 -16.26 23.89 -9.63
CA THR A 406 -15.44 23.35 -8.52
C THR A 406 -15.31 21.83 -8.59
N THR A 407 -16.37 21.11 -8.97
CA THR A 407 -16.34 19.65 -9.13
C THR A 407 -15.55 19.25 -10.37
N TYR A 408 -15.71 19.98 -11.48
CA TYR A 408 -14.88 19.81 -12.68
C TYR A 408 -13.40 19.97 -12.36
N PHE A 409 -13.03 21.10 -11.76
CA PHE A 409 -11.64 21.39 -11.40
C PHE A 409 -11.08 20.30 -10.48
N ARG A 410 -11.83 19.87 -9.47
CA ARG A 410 -11.37 18.80 -8.58
C ARG A 410 -11.20 17.46 -9.31
N ARG A 411 -12.07 17.10 -10.24
CA ARG A 411 -12.00 15.84 -11.02
C ARG A 411 -11.01 15.90 -12.18
N ALA A 412 -10.59 17.08 -12.62
CA ALA A 412 -9.52 17.24 -13.60
C ALA A 412 -8.17 16.71 -13.06
N SER A 413 -7.98 16.70 -11.73
CA SER A 413 -6.81 16.03 -11.11
C SER A 413 -6.75 14.55 -11.46
N THR A 414 -7.89 13.86 -11.57
CA THR A 414 -7.93 12.45 -12.01
C THR A 414 -7.41 12.29 -13.44
N ILE A 415 -7.80 13.19 -14.34
CA ILE A 415 -7.33 13.15 -15.73
C ILE A 415 -5.82 13.35 -15.78
N ILE A 416 -5.31 14.36 -15.08
CA ILE A 416 -3.86 14.63 -15.00
C ILE A 416 -3.11 13.41 -14.46
N GLY A 417 -3.56 12.85 -13.32
CA GLY A 417 -2.89 11.72 -12.70
C GLY A 417 -2.88 10.46 -13.57
N TRP A 418 -3.97 10.18 -14.29
CA TRP A 418 -4.04 9.03 -15.20
C TRP A 418 -3.24 9.27 -16.48
N THR A 419 -3.23 10.50 -17.01
CA THR A 419 -2.38 10.88 -18.14
C THR A 419 -0.91 10.71 -17.79
N ASN A 420 -0.47 11.22 -16.63
CA ASN A 420 0.91 11.04 -16.16
C ASN A 420 1.26 9.56 -15.98
N TRP A 421 0.35 8.76 -15.42
CA TRP A 421 0.57 7.32 -15.31
C TRP A 421 0.80 6.66 -16.67
N ILE A 422 -0.03 7.00 -17.69
CA ILE A 422 0.09 6.46 -19.06
C ILE A 422 1.44 6.84 -19.67
N ILE A 423 1.85 8.10 -19.54
CA ILE A 423 3.14 8.60 -20.07
C ILE A 423 4.30 7.85 -19.40
N ASN A 424 4.23 7.63 -18.09
CA ASN A 424 5.26 6.90 -17.35
C ASN A 424 5.30 5.39 -17.70
N GLN A 425 4.31 4.85 -18.42
CA GLN A 425 4.37 3.48 -18.94
C GLN A 425 5.06 3.41 -20.31
N THR A 426 5.27 4.55 -20.99
CA THR A 426 5.90 4.56 -22.30
C THR A 426 7.39 4.83 -22.20
N GLU A 427 8.19 3.94 -22.79
CA GLU A 427 9.60 4.19 -23.06
C GLU A 427 9.74 5.20 -24.21
N GLU A 428 10.79 6.03 -24.16
CA GLU A 428 11.17 6.93 -25.25
C GLU A 428 11.52 6.18 -26.54
#